data_AF-A0A846SGM4-F1
#
_entry.id   AF-A0A846SGM4-F1
#
_cell.length_a   1.000
_cell.length_b   1.000
_cell.length_c   1.000
_cell.angle_alpha   90.00
_cell.angle_beta   90.00
_cell.angle_gamma   90.00
#
_symmetry.space_group_name_H-M   'P 1'
#
loop_
_entity.id
_entity.type
_entity.pdbx_description
1 polymer ?
#
loop_
_entity_poly.entity_id
_entity_poly.type
_entity_poly.pdbx_seq_one_letter_code
_entity_poly.pdbx_strand_id
1 'polypeptide(L)'
;MTDVWADIATEFLHFYPRGRRLLAVAGADAERSRRAADDLAAALTKAGQQVVREHSAEGDESGVRAVVTTFREDPTNDGILLVSGPAGLLGERPRGMWNYAVWQLAGDEPPHTVAGSIVDVSDPAQPVRRFADYCSLPASYGA
;
A
#
# COMPACT_ATOMS: atom_id res chain seq x y z
N MET A 1 -20.43 2.20 -10.27
CA MET A 1 -19.47 2.37 -9.16
C MET A 1 -18.16 1.80 -9.63
N THR A 2 -17.14 2.64 -9.77
CA THR A 2 -15.80 2.19 -10.15
C THR A 2 -15.19 1.47 -8.95
N ASP A 3 -14.57 0.33 -9.20
CA ASP A 3 -13.88 -0.46 -8.17
C ASP A 3 -12.54 0.24 -7.86
N VAL A 4 -12.45 0.86 -6.69
CA VAL A 4 -11.28 1.67 -6.29
C VAL A 4 -9.97 0.88 -6.34
N TRP A 5 -10.01 -0.40 -6.02
CA TRP A 5 -8.82 -1.25 -6.03
C TRP A 5 -8.37 -1.57 -7.46
N ALA A 6 -9.32 -1.73 -8.39
CA ALA A 6 -9.02 -1.89 -9.81
C ALA A 6 -8.41 -0.61 -10.42
N ASP A 7 -8.88 0.56 -10.01
CA ASP A 7 -8.33 1.84 -10.45
C ASP A 7 -6.89 2.03 -9.93
N ILE A 8 -6.66 1.77 -8.64
CA ILE A 8 -5.32 1.85 -8.03
C ILE A 8 -4.37 0.82 -8.66
N ALA A 9 -4.83 -0.42 -8.90
CA ALA A 9 -4.04 -1.43 -9.59
C ALA A 9 -3.65 -0.97 -11.00
N THR A 10 -4.58 -0.40 -11.75
CA THR A 10 -4.33 0.13 -13.10
C THR A 10 -3.30 1.26 -13.07
N GLU A 11 -3.43 2.19 -12.13
CA GLU A 11 -2.49 3.29 -11.93
C GLU A 11 -1.08 2.79 -11.57
N PHE A 12 -0.99 1.87 -10.60
CA PHE A 12 0.27 1.26 -10.19
C PHE A 12 0.98 0.58 -11.37
N LEU A 13 0.25 -0.18 -12.17
CA LEU A 13 0.79 -0.88 -13.34
C LEU A 13 1.17 0.07 -14.48
N HIS A 14 0.52 1.23 -14.56
CA HIS A 14 0.92 2.28 -15.49
C HIS A 14 2.27 2.89 -15.11
N PHE A 15 2.49 3.21 -13.84
CA PHE A 15 3.76 3.77 -13.35
C PHE A 15 4.89 2.74 -13.30
N TYR A 16 4.57 1.50 -12.96
CA TYR A 16 5.53 0.41 -12.79
C TYR A 16 5.16 -0.78 -13.69
N PRO A 17 5.42 -0.69 -15.01
CA PRO A 17 4.92 -1.66 -15.98
C PRO A 17 5.66 -3.01 -15.97
N ARG A 18 6.88 -3.08 -15.42
CA ARG A 18 7.73 -4.28 -15.46
C ARG A 18 8.64 -4.42 -14.24
N GLY A 19 9.16 -5.63 -14.05
CA GLY A 19 10.18 -5.96 -13.05
C GLY A 19 9.62 -6.25 -11.66
N ARG A 20 10.53 -6.52 -10.71
CA ARG A 20 10.21 -6.72 -9.29
C ARG A 20 9.70 -5.41 -8.70
N ARG A 21 8.43 -5.40 -8.30
CA ARG A 21 7.77 -4.19 -7.78
C ARG A 21 7.35 -4.39 -6.35
N LEU A 22 7.53 -3.36 -5.54
CA LEU A 22 7.26 -3.34 -4.12
C LEU A 22 6.11 -2.39 -3.83
N LEU A 23 5.06 -2.91 -3.21
CA LEU A 23 3.82 -2.20 -2.92
C LEU A 23 3.50 -2.32 -1.43
N ALA A 24 3.34 -1.19 -0.76
CA ALA A 24 2.90 -1.17 0.64
C ALA A 24 1.42 -0.81 0.75
N VAL A 25 0.73 -1.46 1.69
CA VAL A 25 -0.63 -1.06 2.14
C VAL A 25 -0.57 -0.86 3.65
N ALA A 26 -0.73 0.38 4.08
CA ALA A 26 -0.55 0.77 5.47
C ALA A 26 -1.69 1.68 5.94
N GLY A 27 -1.83 1.79 7.26
CA GLY A 27 -2.80 2.64 7.92
C GLY A 27 -2.64 2.53 9.43
N ALA A 28 -3.52 3.19 10.19
CA ALA A 28 -3.47 3.14 11.65
C ALA A 28 -3.71 1.72 12.20
N ASP A 29 -4.59 0.96 11.56
CA ASP A 29 -4.95 -0.42 11.92
C ASP A 29 -4.30 -1.43 10.96
N ALA A 30 -3.44 -2.29 11.48
CA ALA A 30 -2.72 -3.30 10.69
C ALA A 30 -3.64 -4.37 10.08
N GLU A 31 -4.71 -4.77 10.77
CA GLU A 31 -5.65 -5.79 10.30
C GLU A 31 -6.54 -5.22 9.18
N ARG A 32 -6.94 -3.96 9.29
CA ARG A 32 -7.62 -3.25 8.21
C ARG A 32 -6.71 -3.08 7.00
N SER A 33 -5.43 -2.77 7.21
CA SER A 33 -4.42 -2.80 6.14
C SER A 33 -4.28 -4.17 5.49
N ARG A 34 -4.36 -5.26 6.27
CA ARG A 34 -4.32 -6.64 5.75
C ARG A 34 -5.48 -6.94 4.82
N ARG A 35 -6.71 -6.58 5.22
CA ARG A 35 -7.91 -6.75 4.39
C ARG A 35 -7.87 -5.90 3.12
N ALA A 36 -7.53 -4.62 3.23
CA ALA A 36 -7.36 -3.72 2.08
C ALA A 36 -6.30 -4.25 1.09
N ALA A 37 -5.23 -4.86 1.61
CA ALA A 37 -4.20 -5.49 0.81
C ALA A 37 -4.66 -6.75 0.09
N ASP A 38 -5.60 -7.51 0.67
CA ASP A 38 -6.21 -8.66 0.02
C ASP A 38 -7.10 -8.24 -1.15
N ASP A 39 -7.87 -7.16 -0.98
CA ASP A 39 -8.68 -6.59 -2.06
C ASP A 39 -7.82 -6.05 -3.21
N LEU A 40 -6.76 -5.30 -2.88
CA LEU A 40 -5.81 -4.79 -3.89
C LEU A 40 -5.07 -5.91 -4.60
N ALA A 41 -4.70 -6.98 -3.89
CA ALA A 41 -4.09 -8.14 -4.50
C ALA A 41 -5.05 -8.87 -5.44
N ALA A 42 -6.32 -9.02 -5.05
CA ALA A 42 -7.35 -9.59 -5.92
C ALA A 42 -7.50 -8.77 -7.22
N ALA A 43 -7.48 -7.44 -7.13
CA ALA A 43 -7.50 -6.57 -8.30
C ALA A 43 -6.26 -6.74 -9.20
N LEU A 44 -5.05 -6.80 -8.61
CA LEU A 44 -3.80 -7.04 -9.34
C LEU A 44 -3.76 -8.42 -10.01
N THR A 45 -4.21 -9.47 -9.32
CA THR A 45 -4.30 -10.82 -9.88
C THR A 45 -5.32 -10.89 -11.01
N LYS A 46 -6.46 -10.21 -10.89
CA LYS A 46 -7.45 -10.08 -11.98
C LYS A 46 -6.87 -9.36 -13.20
N ALA A 47 -5.93 -8.44 -13.00
CA ALA A 47 -5.14 -7.79 -14.05
C ALA A 47 -3.96 -8.64 -14.57
N GLY A 48 -3.89 -9.93 -14.22
CA GLY A 48 -2.90 -10.88 -14.71
C GLY A 48 -1.52 -10.78 -14.04
N GLN A 49 -1.42 -10.12 -12.89
CA GLN A 49 -0.16 -10.00 -12.16
C GLN A 49 0.04 -11.14 -11.16
N GLN A 50 1.30 -11.56 -10.99
CA GLN A 50 1.70 -12.42 -9.88
C GLN A 50 1.98 -11.57 -8.64
N VAL A 51 1.26 -11.84 -7.56
CA VAL A 51 1.35 -11.09 -6.30
C VAL A 51 1.79 -12.02 -5.18
N VAL A 52 2.88 -11.66 -4.52
CA VAL A 52 3.32 -12.27 -3.25
C VAL A 52 2.76 -11.42 -2.12
N ARG A 53 1.97 -12.04 -1.24
CA ARG A 53 1.32 -11.39 -0.10
C ARG A 53 2.10 -11.59 1.17
N GLU A 54 2.42 -10.49 1.84
CA GLU A 54 3.05 -10.51 3.15
C GLU A 54 2.33 -9.56 4.12
N HIS A 55 2.42 -9.87 5.41
CA HIS A 55 1.84 -9.06 6.47
C HIS A 55 2.82 -8.89 7.62
N SER A 56 3.13 -7.64 7.97
CA SER A 56 3.88 -7.29 9.17
C SER A 56 2.90 -6.76 10.21
N ALA A 57 2.69 -7.53 11.28
CA ALA A 57 1.77 -7.16 12.35
C ALA A 57 2.23 -5.91 13.12
N GLU A 58 3.54 -5.81 13.36
CA GLU A 58 4.14 -4.72 14.14
C GLU A 58 4.75 -3.62 13.27
N GLY A 59 4.96 -3.87 11.97
CA GLY A 59 5.61 -2.93 11.06
C GLY A 59 7.08 -2.70 11.39
N ASP A 60 7.74 -3.66 12.03
CA ASP A 60 9.14 -3.54 12.42
C ASP A 60 10.04 -3.50 11.18
N GLU A 61 10.99 -2.56 11.15
CA GLU A 61 11.81 -2.35 9.95
C GLU A 61 12.65 -3.57 9.59
N SER A 62 13.20 -4.27 10.59
CA SER A 62 14.07 -5.44 10.38
C SER A 62 13.34 -6.55 9.62
N GLY A 63 12.13 -6.91 10.07
CA GLY A 63 11.30 -7.95 9.46
C GLY A 63 10.87 -7.55 8.06
N VAL A 64 10.39 -6.31 7.90
CA VAL A 64 9.99 -5.78 6.58
C VAL A 64 11.15 -5.79 5.59
N ARG A 65 12.35 -5.38 6.04
CA ARG A 65 13.56 -5.39 5.20
C ARG A 65 13.96 -6.81 4.83
N ALA A 66 13.90 -7.76 5.76
CA ALA A 66 14.22 -9.16 5.49
C ALA A 66 13.30 -9.78 4.43
N VAL A 67 11.98 -9.50 4.52
CA VAL A 67 10.99 -9.93 3.53
C VAL A 67 11.30 -9.34 2.15
N VAL A 68 11.56 -8.02 2.08
CA VAL A 68 11.90 -7.35 0.82
C VAL A 68 13.20 -7.88 0.21
N THR A 69 14.23 -8.12 1.03
CA THR A 69 15.49 -8.71 0.57
C THR A 69 15.26 -10.10 0.00
N THR A 70 14.52 -10.96 0.72
CA THR A 70 14.20 -12.32 0.26
C THR A 70 13.50 -12.31 -1.09
N PHE A 71 12.49 -11.44 -1.26
CA PHE A 71 11.79 -11.28 -2.54
C PHE A 71 12.70 -10.77 -3.65
N ARG A 72 13.63 -9.86 -3.33
CA ARG A 72 14.60 -9.34 -4.31
C ARG A 72 15.68 -10.34 -4.68
N GLU A 73 15.98 -11.32 -3.84
CA GLU A 73 17.02 -12.31 -4.11
C GLU A 73 16.51 -13.51 -4.92
N ASP A 74 15.18 -13.76 -4.92
CA ASP A 74 14.58 -14.81 -5.73
C ASP A 74 14.69 -14.50 -7.24
N PRO A 75 15.57 -15.21 -7.99
CA PRO A 75 15.80 -14.96 -9.41
C PRO A 75 14.57 -15.27 -10.28
N THR A 76 13.64 -16.08 -9.78
CA THR A 76 12.45 -16.53 -10.52
C THR A 76 11.28 -15.55 -10.40
N ASN A 77 11.35 -14.60 -9.47
CA ASN A 77 10.28 -13.66 -9.21
C ASN A 77 10.47 -12.36 -9.99
N ASP A 78 9.52 -12.02 -10.86
CA ASP A 78 9.41 -10.72 -11.55
C ASP A 78 8.06 -10.04 -11.27
N GLY A 79 7.36 -10.51 -10.23
CA GLY A 79 6.03 -10.08 -9.84
C GLY A 79 6.01 -8.86 -8.91
N ILE A 80 4.99 -8.84 -8.06
CA ILE A 80 4.72 -7.77 -7.10
C ILE A 80 4.79 -8.34 -5.69
N LEU A 81 5.63 -7.77 -4.83
CA LEU A 81 5.53 -8.00 -3.39
C LEU A 81 4.59 -6.95 -2.81
N LEU A 82 3.47 -7.40 -2.23
CA LEU A 82 2.50 -6.57 -1.56
C LEU A 82 2.55 -6.83 -0.06
N VAL A 83 3.12 -5.87 0.68
CA VAL A 83 3.28 -5.92 2.13
C VAL A 83 2.22 -5.06 2.81
N SER A 84 1.53 -5.64 3.77
CA SER A 84 0.52 -4.95 4.58
C SER A 84 0.95 -4.81 6.04
N GLY A 85 0.52 -3.76 6.72
CA GLY A 85 0.90 -3.54 8.12
C GLY A 85 0.48 -2.18 8.68
N PRO A 86 0.97 -1.81 9.86
CA PRO A 86 0.67 -0.51 10.47
C PRO A 86 1.44 0.63 9.80
N ALA A 87 1.20 1.85 10.27
CA ALA A 87 1.83 3.09 9.80
C ALA A 87 3.36 3.03 9.68
N GLY A 88 4.01 2.20 10.51
CA GLY A 88 5.46 1.99 10.50
C GLY A 88 6.04 1.61 9.13
N LEU A 89 5.25 0.96 8.25
CA LEU A 89 5.68 0.65 6.89
C LEU A 89 6.03 1.88 6.05
N LEU A 90 5.45 3.04 6.35
CA LEU A 90 5.72 4.31 5.65
C LEU A 90 6.59 5.27 6.48
N GLY A 91 7.18 4.79 7.58
CA GLY A 91 8.16 5.55 8.35
C GLY A 91 9.39 5.94 7.52
N GLU A 92 10.18 6.88 8.03
CA GLU A 92 11.32 7.47 7.31
C GLU A 92 12.30 6.45 6.71
N ARG A 93 12.58 5.36 7.45
CA ARG A 93 13.52 4.32 7.05
C ARG A 93 12.94 3.37 6.00
N PRO A 94 11.71 2.82 6.16
CA PRO A 94 11.15 1.93 5.16
C PRO A 94 10.57 2.65 3.93
N ARG A 95 10.09 3.90 4.02
CA ARG A 95 9.37 4.57 2.91
C ARG A 95 10.11 4.57 1.58
N GLY A 96 11.44 4.68 1.60
CA GLY A 96 12.28 4.74 0.40
C GLY A 96 12.42 3.41 -0.36
N MET A 97 11.97 2.28 0.19
CA MET A 97 12.08 0.99 -0.51
C MET A 97 10.88 0.68 -1.41
N TRP A 98 9.72 1.30 -1.17
CA TRP A 98 8.49 1.01 -1.89
C TRP A 98 8.48 1.71 -3.25
N ASN A 99 8.00 1.02 -4.28
CA ASN A 99 7.67 1.67 -5.54
C ASN A 99 6.39 2.49 -5.38
N TYR A 100 5.40 1.93 -4.70
CA TYR A 100 4.13 2.58 -4.48
C TYR A 100 3.58 2.22 -3.09
N ALA A 101 2.78 3.12 -2.54
CA ALA A 101 2.18 2.95 -1.22
C ALA A 101 0.72 3.40 -1.25
N VAL A 102 -0.13 2.60 -0.62
CA VAL A 102 -1.53 2.93 -0.35
C VAL A 102 -1.70 3.15 1.14
N TRP A 103 -2.29 4.28 1.50
CA TRP A 103 -2.74 4.56 2.85
C TRP A 103 -4.24 4.30 2.96
N GLN A 104 -4.64 3.40 3.85
CA GLN A 104 -6.03 3.25 4.22
C GLN A 104 -6.33 4.03 5.50
N LEU A 105 -7.52 4.62 5.58
CA LEU A 105 -8.01 5.33 6.76
C LEU A 105 -9.49 5.03 7.00
N ALA A 106 -9.95 5.19 8.24
CA ALA A 106 -11.36 5.10 8.61
C ALA A 106 -11.78 6.27 9.51
N GLY A 107 -12.97 6.81 9.28
CA GLY A 107 -13.52 7.95 9.99
C GLY A 107 -12.66 9.20 9.80
N ASP A 108 -12.28 9.81 10.92
CA ASP A 108 -11.47 11.04 10.97
C ASP A 108 -9.96 10.76 11.10
N GLU A 109 -9.52 9.52 10.83
CA GLU A 109 -8.10 9.20 10.78
C GLU A 109 -7.38 10.05 9.73
N PRO A 110 -6.20 10.62 10.07
CA PRO A 110 -5.55 11.54 9.16
C PRO A 110 -4.94 10.81 7.95
N PRO A 111 -4.87 11.49 6.79
CA PRO A 111 -4.23 10.95 5.59
C PRO A 111 -2.70 10.91 5.76
N HIS A 112 -2.02 9.94 5.13
CA HIS A 112 -0.57 9.92 5.07
C HIS A 112 -0.08 10.35 3.68
N THR A 113 0.45 11.57 3.58
CA THR A 113 0.78 12.24 2.30
C THR A 113 1.95 11.61 1.52
N VAL A 114 2.75 10.74 2.15
CA VAL A 114 3.78 9.94 1.45
C VAL A 114 3.16 8.86 0.56
N ALA A 115 1.92 8.43 0.82
CA ALA A 115 1.25 7.42 0.01
C ALA A 115 0.80 8.01 -1.34
N GLY A 116 0.98 7.26 -2.43
CA GLY A 116 0.52 7.66 -3.76
C GLY A 116 -1.00 7.59 -3.90
N SER A 117 -1.66 6.80 -3.05
CA SER A 117 -3.11 6.73 -2.95
C SER A 117 -3.57 6.69 -1.50
N ILE A 118 -4.68 7.35 -1.22
CA ILE A 118 -5.37 7.29 0.07
C ILE A 118 -6.77 6.71 -0.17
N VAL A 119 -7.17 5.74 0.63
CA VAL A 119 -8.47 5.06 0.53
C VAL A 119 -9.19 5.14 1.86
N ASP A 120 -10.39 5.69 1.85
CA ASP A 120 -11.33 5.64 2.96
C ASP A 120 -12.05 4.29 2.94
N VAL A 121 -11.89 3.55 4.03
CA VAL A 121 -12.47 2.22 4.24
C VAL A 121 -13.43 2.23 5.43
N SER A 122 -14.01 3.39 5.76
CA SER A 122 -15.05 3.52 6.81
C SER A 122 -16.25 2.63 6.53
N ASP A 123 -16.64 2.51 5.26
CA ASP A 123 -17.50 1.45 4.76
C ASP A 123 -16.65 0.48 3.93
N PRO A 124 -16.24 -0.68 4.49
CA PRO A 124 -15.43 -1.65 3.76
C PRO A 124 -16.12 -2.24 2.52
N ALA A 125 -17.45 -2.18 2.43
CA ALA A 125 -18.19 -2.65 1.27
C ALA A 125 -18.21 -1.63 0.13
N GLN A 126 -17.94 -0.36 0.43
CA GLN A 126 -17.88 0.75 -0.52
C GLN A 126 -16.66 1.64 -0.24
N PRO A 127 -15.43 1.12 -0.41
CA PRO A 127 -14.23 1.91 -0.20
C PRO A 127 -14.13 3.04 -1.24
N VAL A 128 -13.69 4.21 -0.80
CA VAL A 128 -13.64 5.42 -1.65
C VAL A 128 -12.25 6.02 -1.64
N ARG A 129 -11.73 6.38 -2.82
CA ARG A 129 -10.45 7.10 -2.91
C ARG A 129 -10.61 8.51 -2.33
N ARG A 130 -9.73 8.89 -1.41
CA ARG A 130 -9.59 10.27 -0.95
C ARG A 130 -8.32 10.88 -1.52
N PHE A 131 -8.37 12.17 -1.73
CA PHE A 131 -7.19 12.97 -2.01
C PHE A 131 -6.89 13.78 -0.75
N ALA A 132 -5.63 13.81 -0.33
CA ALA A 132 -5.23 14.70 0.75
C ALA A 132 -5.52 16.13 0.30
N ASP A 133 -6.43 16.81 0.97
CA ASP A 133 -6.64 18.24 0.75
C ASP A 133 -5.49 18.98 1.44
N TYR A 134 -4.39 19.16 0.71
CA TYR A 134 -3.21 19.89 1.17
C TYR A 134 -3.52 21.34 1.57
N CYS A 135 -4.65 21.92 1.14
CA CYS A 135 -5.08 23.24 1.57
C CYS A 135 -5.69 23.22 2.99
N SER A 136 -6.10 22.06 3.50
CA SER A 136 -6.67 21.88 4.83
C SER A 136 -5.68 21.33 5.87
N LEU A 137 -4.53 20.81 5.42
CA LEU A 137 -3.51 20.25 6.30
C LEU A 137 -2.55 21.35 6.82
N PRO A 138 -2.09 21.27 8.08
CA PRO A 138 -1.03 22.15 8.57
C PRO A 138 0.22 22.03 7.67
N ALA A 139 0.93 23.15 7.45
CA ALA A 139 2.15 23.17 6.62
C ALA A 139 3.26 22.21 7.10
N SER A 140 3.16 21.67 8.32
CA SER A 140 4.07 20.69 8.92
C SER A 140 3.70 19.22 8.66
N TYR A 141 2.63 18.93 7.90
CA TYR A 141 2.14 17.57 7.71
C TYR A 141 2.88 16.87 6.54
N GLY A 142 3.80 15.95 6.85
CA GLY A 142 4.57 15.18 5.86
C GLY A 142 6.10 15.30 5.94
N ALA A 143 6.64 15.93 7.00
CA ALA A 143 8.07 15.85 7.35
C ALA A 143 8.39 14.48 7.97
#